data_AF-A0A9D6RWV9-F1
#
_entry.id   AF-A0A9D6RWV9-F1
#
_cell.length_a   1.000
_cell.length_b   1.000
_cell.length_c   1.000
_cell.angle_alpha   90.00
_cell.angle_beta   90.00
_cell.angle_gamma   90.00
#
_symmetry.space_group_name_H-M   'P 1'
#
loop_
_entity.id
_entity.type
_entity.pdbx_description
1 polymer ?
#
loop_
_entity_poly.entity_id
_entity_poly.type
_entity_poly.pdbx_seq_one_letter_code
_entity_poly.pdbx_strand_id
1 'polypeptide(L)'
;MKRVYFLVATGLLALLFLISMWQDTDREWTRTQRRFFKTLAKDERRGLTGGIKQTIVSNLRRVDRCTTCHLAIDKPQLALAEEPFTAHPGDYLQWHPIDKFGCTVCHGGQGLATESAAAHGDVKHWEEPLLRGPLVQASCRQCHGDLPAIQAQAPLLVKGRELFKAQGCYGCHTVHEFGQTVSSDLSEIGSKSYLLLHADFEMMPEPHDRIHWFMRKLKHPRMLNPGVRPEELPAGEEEVFPTTMPDFGLAEDQIQALTVYLLSLTAHDFPASYVTPAKPEREPSYALDVERGKAVFAKFGCTACHGIEGAGGRRNWNAGLGQEVPSLMYAKAYYGNDVDRLKDLIRHGRQPVPRADAQAPQPGLYMPPWKDRISEEELDALVAYLFSLADRLPAVPPGAAQADLPQPSATVEESATSAN
;
A
#
# COMPACT_ATOMS: atom_id res chain seq x y z
N MET A 1 8.34 25.26 63.71
CA MET A 1 8.48 25.19 62.24
C MET A 1 8.92 23.81 61.74
N LYS A 2 10.11 23.27 62.08
CA LYS A 2 10.60 21.96 61.56
C LYS A 2 9.62 20.78 61.77
N ARG A 3 8.98 20.67 62.93
CA ARG A 3 7.97 19.61 63.23
C ARG A 3 6.70 19.73 62.39
N VAL A 4 6.26 20.96 62.11
CA VAL A 4 5.08 21.21 61.26
C VAL A 4 5.41 20.84 59.81
N TYR A 5 6.58 21.22 59.30
CA TYR A 5 7.04 20.80 57.98
C TYR A 5 7.14 19.28 57.84
N PHE A 6 7.66 18.59 58.86
CA PHE A 6 7.73 17.14 58.87
C PHE A 6 6.34 16.47 58.81
N LEU A 7 5.38 16.95 59.60
CA LEU A 7 4.01 16.43 59.60
C LEU A 7 3.30 16.71 58.27
N VAL A 8 3.46 17.91 57.71
CA VAL A 8 2.89 18.25 56.39
C VAL A 8 3.50 17.40 55.28
N ALA A 9 4.83 17.23 55.26
CA ALA A 9 5.50 16.39 54.26
C ALA A 9 5.08 14.93 54.36
N THR A 10 4.99 14.39 55.59
CA THR A 10 4.54 13.00 55.81
C THR A 10 3.08 12.82 55.40
N GLY A 11 2.20 13.79 55.71
CA GLY A 11 0.81 13.78 55.28
C GLY A 11 0.66 13.83 53.75
N LEU A 12 1.47 14.65 53.07
CA LEU A 12 1.50 14.70 51.60
C LEU A 12 1.98 13.38 50.99
N LEU A 13 3.03 12.76 51.54
CA LEU A 13 3.51 11.45 51.08
C LEU A 13 2.46 10.35 51.29
N ALA A 14 1.78 10.34 52.43
CA ALA A 14 0.69 9.40 52.69
C ALA A 14 -0.49 9.61 51.72
N LEU A 15 -0.84 10.86 51.43
CA LEU A 15 -1.87 11.18 50.44
C LEU A 15 -1.48 10.70 49.03
N LEU A 16 -0.25 11.00 48.60
CA LEU A 16 0.28 10.54 47.30
C LEU A 16 0.30 9.01 47.21
N PHE A 17 0.66 8.33 48.30
CA PHE A 17 0.60 6.86 48.37
C PHE A 17 -0.84 6.33 48.22
N LEU A 18 -1.81 6.92 48.92
CA LEU A 18 -3.22 6.54 48.78
C LEU A 18 -3.77 6.80 47.38
N ILE A 19 -3.40 7.94 46.77
CA ILE A 19 -3.75 8.26 45.38
C ILE A 19 -3.14 7.21 44.44
N SER A 20 -1.86 6.87 44.63
CA SER A 20 -1.19 5.85 43.81
C SER A 20 -1.82 4.47 43.97
N MET A 21 -2.17 4.06 45.19
CA MET A 21 -2.88 2.80 45.43
C MET A 21 -4.26 2.79 44.76
N TRP A 22 -5.00 3.90 44.82
CA TRP A 22 -6.29 4.02 44.16
C TRP A 22 -6.14 3.94 42.63
N GLN A 23 -5.16 4.64 42.06
CA GLN A 23 -4.85 4.57 40.63
C GLN A 23 -4.42 3.16 40.18
N ASP A 24 -3.72 2.41 41.03
CA ASP A 24 -3.30 1.05 40.73
C ASP A 24 -4.45 0.04 40.82
N THR A 25 -5.36 0.23 41.77
CA THR A 25 -6.51 -0.67 41.98
C THR A 25 -7.70 -0.40 41.05
N ASP A 26 -7.83 0.81 40.49
CA ASP A 26 -8.93 1.18 39.57
C ASP A 26 -8.49 1.33 38.10
N ARG A 27 -7.53 0.53 37.66
CA ARG A 27 -7.11 0.45 36.25
C ARG A 27 -8.25 -0.02 35.34
N GLU A 28 -8.27 0.44 34.09
CA GLU A 28 -9.32 0.11 33.10
C GLU A 28 -9.55 -1.40 32.97
N TRP A 29 -8.48 -2.18 32.84
CA TRP A 29 -8.56 -3.63 32.70
C TRP A 29 -9.28 -4.30 33.89
N THR A 30 -9.13 -3.79 35.12
CA THR A 30 -9.82 -4.35 36.29
C THR A 30 -11.33 -4.19 36.18
N ARG A 31 -11.80 -3.05 35.62
CA ARG A 31 -13.22 -2.76 35.42
C ARG A 31 -13.77 -3.65 34.31
N THR A 32 -13.02 -3.84 33.23
CA THR A 32 -13.37 -4.75 32.13
C THR A 32 -13.52 -6.20 32.60
N GLN A 33 -12.56 -6.73 33.35
CA GLN A 33 -12.66 -8.10 33.88
C GLN A 33 -13.80 -8.25 34.89
N ARG A 34 -14.02 -7.26 35.77
CA ARG A 34 -15.17 -7.25 36.69
C ARG A 34 -16.50 -7.29 35.94
N ARG A 35 -16.62 -6.56 34.82
CA ARG A 35 -17.82 -6.58 33.96
C ARG A 35 -18.01 -7.96 33.33
N PHE A 36 -16.97 -8.53 32.74
CA PHE A 36 -17.02 -9.86 32.14
C PHE A 36 -17.43 -10.94 33.14
N PHE A 37 -16.79 -10.99 34.30
CA PHE A 37 -17.14 -12.00 35.28
C PHE A 37 -18.57 -11.86 35.80
N LYS A 38 -19.17 -10.66 35.78
CA LYS A 38 -20.57 -10.49 36.17
C LYS A 38 -21.55 -11.07 35.15
N THR A 39 -21.20 -11.11 33.86
CA THR A 39 -22.10 -11.62 32.81
C THR A 39 -22.12 -13.14 32.73
N LEU A 40 -21.06 -13.82 33.19
CA LEU A 40 -20.93 -15.27 33.12
C LEU A 40 -21.68 -16.03 34.22
N ALA A 41 -22.24 -17.19 33.88
CA ALA A 41 -22.73 -18.18 34.83
C ALA A 41 -21.56 -18.82 35.62
N LYS A 42 -21.88 -19.52 36.72
CA LYS A 42 -20.85 -20.03 37.66
C LYS A 42 -19.95 -21.10 37.03
N ASP A 43 -20.50 -21.93 36.17
CA ASP A 43 -19.82 -22.94 35.37
C ASP A 43 -18.94 -22.31 34.28
N GLU A 44 -19.41 -21.25 33.63
CA GLU A 44 -18.64 -20.49 32.62
C GLU A 44 -17.44 -19.73 33.23
N ARG A 45 -17.55 -19.33 34.51
CA ARG A 45 -16.43 -18.71 35.26
C ARG A 45 -15.32 -19.70 35.61
N ARG A 46 -15.58 -21.01 35.53
CA ARG A 46 -14.65 -22.04 36.02
C ARG A 46 -13.36 -22.01 35.20
N GLY A 47 -12.23 -21.79 35.87
CA GLY A 47 -10.90 -21.74 35.23
C GLY A 47 -10.52 -20.37 34.67
N LEU A 48 -11.40 -19.36 34.75
CA LEU A 48 -11.03 -17.99 34.43
C LEU A 48 -10.42 -17.31 35.65
N THR A 49 -9.16 -16.89 35.52
CA THR A 49 -8.47 -16.06 36.50
C THR A 49 -8.51 -14.60 36.09
N GLY A 50 -8.72 -13.73 37.07
CA GLY A 50 -8.48 -12.30 36.92
C GLY A 50 -7.00 -11.96 37.00
N GLY A 51 -6.66 -10.70 36.72
CA GLY A 51 -5.30 -10.20 36.68
C GLY A 51 -4.77 -10.00 35.27
N ILE A 52 -3.56 -9.43 35.18
CA ILE A 52 -2.86 -9.21 33.91
C ILE A 52 -2.48 -10.57 33.32
N LYS A 53 -2.93 -10.83 32.10
CA LYS A 53 -2.54 -12.01 31.33
C LYS A 53 -1.45 -11.61 30.37
N GLN A 54 -0.34 -12.35 30.37
CA GLN A 54 0.79 -12.07 29.52
C GLN A 54 1.15 -13.31 28.70
N THR A 55 1.12 -13.15 27.38
CA THR A 55 1.59 -14.13 26.41
C THR A 55 2.97 -13.72 25.95
N ILE A 56 3.97 -14.58 26.15
CA ILE A 56 5.35 -14.31 25.75
C ILE A 56 5.70 -15.27 24.62
N VAL A 57 5.94 -14.71 23.43
CA VAL A 57 6.36 -15.47 22.25
C VAL A 57 7.81 -15.10 21.94
N SER A 58 8.73 -15.80 22.59
CA SER A 58 10.17 -15.50 22.50
C SER A 58 10.72 -15.58 21.08
N ASN A 59 10.26 -16.56 20.29
CA ASN A 59 10.72 -16.76 18.90
C ASN A 59 10.35 -15.61 17.97
N LEU A 60 9.26 -14.89 18.27
CA LEU A 60 8.80 -13.73 17.49
C LEU A 60 9.14 -12.41 18.17
N ARG A 61 9.82 -12.45 19.34
CA ARG A 61 10.11 -11.28 20.18
C ARG A 61 8.85 -10.45 20.47
N ARG A 62 7.77 -11.13 20.85
CA ARG A 62 6.48 -10.51 21.17
C ARG A 62 6.05 -10.78 22.61
N VAL A 63 5.44 -9.77 23.20
CA VAL A 63 4.82 -9.84 24.52
C VAL A 63 3.47 -9.15 24.45
N ASP A 64 2.41 -9.92 24.66
CA ASP A 64 1.05 -9.44 24.51
C ASP A 64 0.25 -9.58 25.80
N ARG A 65 -0.51 -8.55 26.11
CA ARG A 65 -1.43 -8.49 27.24
C ARG A 65 -2.88 -8.31 26.82
N CYS A 66 -3.19 -8.46 25.53
CA CYS A 66 -4.52 -8.28 24.95
C CYS A 66 -5.57 -9.17 25.63
N THR A 67 -5.22 -10.42 25.98
CA THR A 67 -6.10 -11.36 26.68
C THR A 67 -6.39 -10.98 28.14
N THR A 68 -5.80 -9.89 28.64
CA THR A 68 -6.22 -9.26 29.91
C THR A 68 -7.65 -8.71 29.80
N CYS A 69 -7.99 -8.11 28.65
CA CYS A 69 -9.33 -7.56 28.38
C CYS A 69 -10.15 -8.51 27.48
N HIS A 70 -9.54 -9.10 26.47
CA HIS A 70 -10.16 -10.06 25.55
C HIS A 70 -10.13 -11.49 26.13
N LEU A 71 -10.79 -11.67 27.28
CA LEU A 71 -10.75 -12.92 28.07
C LEU A 71 -11.38 -14.13 27.37
N ALA A 72 -12.24 -13.89 26.39
CA ALA A 72 -13.05 -14.88 25.70
C ALA A 72 -12.53 -15.24 24.30
N ILE A 73 -11.40 -14.68 23.88
CA ILE A 73 -10.95 -14.77 22.48
C ILE A 73 -10.77 -16.22 22.01
N ASP A 74 -10.43 -17.13 22.92
CA ASP A 74 -10.23 -18.57 22.68
C ASP A 74 -11.45 -19.42 23.09
N LYS A 75 -12.63 -18.81 23.28
CA LYS A 75 -13.85 -19.45 23.79
C LYS A 75 -14.97 -19.42 22.74
N PRO A 76 -15.05 -20.41 21.83
CA PRO A 76 -16.03 -20.41 20.73
C PRO A 76 -17.48 -20.23 21.17
N GLN A 77 -17.84 -20.67 22.38
CA GLN A 77 -19.18 -20.51 22.95
C GLN A 77 -19.59 -19.05 23.19
N LEU A 78 -18.64 -18.11 23.18
CA LEU A 78 -18.87 -16.68 23.36
C LEU A 78 -18.80 -15.90 22.03
N ALA A 79 -18.89 -16.55 20.87
CA ALA A 79 -18.77 -15.91 19.56
C ALA A 79 -19.83 -14.83 19.25
N LEU A 80 -20.94 -14.81 19.98
CA LEU A 80 -22.02 -13.80 19.84
C LEU A 80 -22.06 -12.79 20.98
N ALA A 81 -21.08 -12.80 21.88
CA ALA A 81 -20.99 -11.81 22.95
C ALA A 81 -20.59 -10.43 22.39
N GLU A 82 -20.83 -9.37 23.16
CA GLU A 82 -20.38 -8.02 22.81
C GLU A 82 -18.86 -7.88 22.96
N GLU A 83 -18.24 -7.02 22.15
CA GLU A 83 -16.83 -6.65 22.35
C GLU A 83 -16.61 -6.01 23.74
N PRO A 84 -15.51 -6.33 24.46
CA PRO A 84 -14.36 -7.16 24.08
C PRO A 84 -14.50 -8.65 24.50
N PHE A 85 -15.71 -9.12 24.78
CA PHE A 85 -16.00 -10.43 25.35
C PHE A 85 -16.38 -11.49 24.33
N THR A 86 -16.28 -11.15 23.04
CA THR A 86 -16.53 -12.09 21.96
C THR A 86 -15.35 -13.02 21.70
N ALA A 87 -15.64 -14.17 21.11
CA ALA A 87 -14.63 -15.11 20.63
C ALA A 87 -13.97 -14.61 19.34
N HIS A 88 -12.79 -15.14 19.01
CA HIS A 88 -12.14 -14.83 17.75
C HIS A 88 -13.03 -15.22 16.57
N PRO A 89 -13.19 -14.36 15.55
CA PRO A 89 -13.96 -14.71 14.36
C PRO A 89 -13.26 -15.82 13.57
N GLY A 90 -14.04 -16.75 13.01
CA GLY A 90 -13.49 -17.86 12.21
C GLY A 90 -12.65 -18.85 13.02
N ASP A 91 -11.81 -19.62 12.33
CA ASP A 91 -11.02 -20.73 12.86
C ASP A 91 -9.52 -20.47 12.88
N TYR A 92 -9.08 -19.22 12.67
CA TYR A 92 -7.65 -18.85 12.59
C TYR A 92 -6.81 -19.36 13.76
N LEU A 93 -7.34 -19.29 14.99
CA LEU A 93 -6.64 -19.72 16.20
C LEU A 93 -6.42 -21.23 16.28
N GLN A 94 -7.10 -22.04 15.47
CA GLN A 94 -6.83 -23.47 15.34
C GLN A 94 -5.46 -23.71 14.69
N TRP A 95 -5.07 -22.86 13.74
CA TRP A 95 -3.78 -22.93 13.06
C TRP A 95 -2.74 -21.95 13.63
N HIS A 96 -3.21 -20.86 14.24
CA HIS A 96 -2.42 -19.77 14.82
C HIS A 96 -2.73 -19.58 16.30
N PRO A 97 -2.38 -20.54 17.17
CA PRO A 97 -2.73 -20.43 18.58
C PRO A 97 -1.94 -19.28 19.24
N ILE A 98 -2.63 -18.54 20.12
CA ILE A 98 -2.14 -17.28 20.70
C ILE A 98 -0.82 -17.46 21.44
N ASP A 99 -0.62 -18.59 22.12
CA ASP A 99 0.61 -18.92 22.83
C ASP A 99 1.85 -19.07 21.94
N LYS A 100 1.65 -19.31 20.63
CA LYS A 100 2.74 -19.44 19.64
C LYS A 100 2.94 -18.22 18.77
N PHE A 101 1.90 -17.42 18.54
CA PHE A 101 1.93 -16.28 17.61
C PHE A 101 1.75 -14.93 18.30
N GLY A 102 1.02 -14.87 19.41
CA GLY A 102 0.57 -13.61 20.00
C GLY A 102 -0.57 -12.98 19.20
N CYS A 103 -1.13 -11.89 19.74
CA CYS A 103 -2.16 -11.07 19.11
C CYS A 103 -1.56 -9.99 18.19
N THR A 104 -0.46 -9.36 18.61
CA THR A 104 0.13 -8.21 17.89
C THR A 104 0.78 -8.59 16.56
N VAL A 105 1.15 -9.86 16.35
CA VAL A 105 1.63 -10.35 15.05
C VAL A 105 0.57 -10.20 13.96
N CYS A 106 -0.68 -10.52 14.27
CA CYS A 106 -1.78 -10.38 13.32
C CYS A 106 -2.40 -8.98 13.35
N HIS A 107 -2.53 -8.39 14.54
CA HIS A 107 -3.32 -7.18 14.73
C HIS A 107 -2.51 -5.89 14.86
N GLY A 108 -1.19 -5.92 15.07
CA GLY A 108 -0.45 -4.73 15.49
C GLY A 108 -0.90 -4.23 16.87
N GLY A 109 -0.79 -2.93 17.13
CA GLY A 109 -1.06 -2.33 18.44
C GLY A 109 0.13 -2.40 19.40
N GLN A 110 -0.11 -2.08 20.67
CA GLN A 110 0.92 -2.08 21.72
C GLN A 110 0.70 -3.22 22.71
N GLY A 111 1.31 -4.38 22.44
CA GLY A 111 1.08 -5.61 23.22
C GLY A 111 1.36 -5.49 24.72
N LEU A 112 2.28 -4.62 25.13
CA LEU A 112 2.63 -4.42 26.55
C LEU A 112 1.65 -3.52 27.33
N ALA A 113 0.78 -2.78 26.64
CA ALA A 113 -0.15 -1.87 27.29
C ALA A 113 -1.29 -2.61 27.99
N THR A 114 -1.83 -1.99 29.03
CA THR A 114 -2.98 -2.50 29.81
C THR A 114 -4.16 -1.52 29.85
N GLU A 115 -4.05 -0.41 29.13
CA GLU A 115 -5.12 0.57 28.89
C GLU A 115 -5.53 0.45 27.42
N SER A 116 -6.83 0.51 27.12
CA SER A 116 -7.36 0.17 25.80
C SER A 116 -6.80 1.06 24.69
N ALA A 117 -6.75 2.37 24.90
CA ALA A 117 -6.24 3.30 23.90
C ALA A 117 -4.78 3.00 23.55
N ALA A 118 -3.93 2.80 24.57
CA ALA A 118 -2.53 2.42 24.35
C ALA A 118 -2.41 1.05 23.69
N ALA A 119 -3.15 0.03 24.16
CA ALA A 119 -3.10 -1.33 23.60
C ALA A 119 -3.50 -1.39 22.12
N HIS A 120 -4.45 -0.55 21.71
CA HIS A 120 -4.86 -0.43 20.31
C HIS A 120 -3.98 0.50 19.47
N GLY A 121 -2.92 1.07 20.05
CA GLY A 121 -2.04 2.00 19.35
C GLY A 121 -2.68 3.37 19.09
N ASP A 122 -3.78 3.71 19.77
CA ASP A 122 -4.48 4.99 19.69
C ASP A 122 -3.76 6.04 20.57
N VAL A 123 -2.43 6.10 20.46
CA VAL A 123 -1.57 7.04 21.19
C VAL A 123 -0.60 7.72 20.24
N LYS A 124 -0.30 8.98 20.53
CA LYS A 124 0.57 9.79 19.69
C LYS A 124 1.93 9.12 19.50
N HIS A 125 2.42 9.10 18.27
CA HIS A 125 3.73 8.54 17.89
C HIS A 125 3.85 7.01 17.98
N TRP A 126 2.76 6.28 18.21
CA TRP A 126 2.79 4.83 18.06
C TRP A 126 2.77 4.45 16.58
N GLU A 127 3.74 3.65 16.15
CA GLU A 127 3.96 3.39 14.73
C GLU A 127 3.20 2.16 14.23
N GLU A 128 2.77 1.27 15.11
CA GLU A 128 2.06 0.02 14.78
C GLU A 128 0.57 0.12 15.17
N PRO A 129 -0.27 0.83 14.39
CA PRO A 129 -1.70 0.94 14.72
C PRO A 129 -2.36 -0.44 14.72
N LEU A 130 -3.43 -0.59 15.49
CA LEU A 130 -4.24 -1.80 15.45
C LEU A 130 -4.91 -1.95 14.07
N LEU A 131 -4.58 -3.02 13.37
CA LEU A 131 -5.25 -3.49 12.16
C LEU A 131 -6.63 -4.05 12.57
N ARG A 132 -7.68 -3.34 12.16
CA ARG A 132 -9.08 -3.68 12.46
C ARG A 132 -9.76 -4.26 11.23
N GLY A 133 -10.62 -5.26 11.45
CA GLY A 133 -11.43 -5.86 10.40
C GLY A 133 -10.60 -6.35 9.21
N PRO A 134 -10.93 -5.96 7.96
CA PRO A 134 -10.22 -6.43 6.77
C PRO A 134 -8.72 -6.11 6.73
N LEU A 135 -8.26 -5.09 7.47
CA LEU A 135 -6.85 -4.70 7.48
C LEU A 135 -5.92 -5.76 8.08
N VAL A 136 -6.43 -6.63 8.94
CA VAL A 136 -5.66 -7.75 9.55
C VAL A 136 -5.04 -8.66 8.50
N GLN A 137 -5.65 -8.75 7.31
CA GLN A 137 -5.13 -9.55 6.21
C GLN A 137 -3.73 -9.11 5.76
N ALA A 138 -3.32 -7.87 6.04
CA ALA A 138 -1.97 -7.40 5.73
C ALA A 138 -0.89 -8.24 6.43
N SER A 139 -1.15 -8.75 7.62
CA SER A 139 -0.18 -9.53 8.38
C SER A 139 0.01 -10.96 7.85
N CYS A 140 -0.93 -11.48 7.03
CA CYS A 140 -0.85 -12.84 6.53
C CYS A 140 0.42 -13.08 5.69
N ARG A 141 0.84 -12.08 4.89
CA ARG A 141 2.02 -12.19 4.01
C ARG A 141 3.33 -12.35 4.76
N GLN A 142 3.41 -11.90 6.02
CA GLN A 142 4.63 -12.00 6.82
C GLN A 142 5.07 -13.46 7.00
N CYS A 143 4.13 -14.41 6.97
CA CYS A 143 4.39 -15.84 7.03
C CYS A 143 3.97 -16.60 5.76
N HIS A 144 2.96 -16.13 5.02
CA HIS A 144 2.44 -16.80 3.84
C HIS A 144 2.98 -16.19 2.55
N GLY A 145 3.96 -16.85 1.93
CA GLY A 145 4.54 -16.42 0.67
C GLY A 145 3.66 -16.71 -0.55
N ASP A 146 2.93 -17.83 -0.53
CA ASP A 146 2.00 -18.24 -1.60
C ASP A 146 0.61 -17.63 -1.37
N LEU A 147 0.43 -16.37 -1.78
CA LEU A 147 -0.83 -15.65 -1.59
C LEU A 147 -2.05 -16.33 -2.24
N PRO A 148 -1.96 -16.91 -3.46
CA PRO A 148 -3.04 -17.70 -4.03
C PRO A 148 -3.55 -18.83 -3.11
N ALA A 149 -2.66 -19.47 -2.34
CA ALA A 149 -3.03 -20.56 -1.42
C ALA A 149 -3.91 -20.09 -0.25
N ILE A 150 -3.86 -18.80 0.11
CA ILE A 150 -4.66 -18.21 1.19
C ILE A 150 -5.77 -17.28 0.69
N GLN A 151 -6.11 -17.31 -0.61
CA GLN A 151 -7.14 -16.47 -1.22
C GLN A 151 -8.48 -16.51 -0.47
N ALA A 152 -8.88 -17.68 0.03
CA ALA A 152 -10.14 -17.84 0.74
C ALA A 152 -10.15 -17.14 2.12
N GLN A 153 -8.98 -17.10 2.78
CA GLN A 153 -8.81 -16.51 4.12
C GLN A 153 -8.43 -15.03 4.06
N ALA A 154 -7.66 -14.62 3.04
CA ALA A 154 -7.15 -13.26 2.87
C ALA A 154 -7.50 -12.65 1.50
N PRO A 155 -8.79 -12.63 1.09
CA PRO A 155 -9.18 -12.22 -0.26
C PRO A 155 -8.83 -10.78 -0.60
N LEU A 156 -8.80 -9.88 0.39
CA LEU A 156 -8.50 -8.47 0.21
C LEU A 156 -7.01 -8.24 0.00
N LEU A 157 -6.15 -8.99 0.69
CA LEU A 157 -4.71 -8.99 0.45
C LEU A 157 -4.38 -9.43 -0.98
N VAL A 158 -4.95 -10.55 -1.43
CA VAL A 158 -4.70 -11.03 -2.80
C VAL A 158 -5.27 -10.05 -3.83
N LYS A 159 -6.48 -9.53 -3.62
CA LYS A 159 -7.06 -8.48 -4.48
C LYS A 159 -6.14 -7.26 -4.56
N GLY A 160 -5.52 -6.86 -3.45
CA GLY A 160 -4.56 -5.76 -3.40
C GLY A 160 -3.32 -6.02 -4.27
N ARG A 161 -2.73 -7.22 -4.19
CA ARG A 161 -1.61 -7.62 -5.06
C ARG A 161 -2.00 -7.59 -6.53
N GLU A 162 -3.15 -8.15 -6.88
CA GLU A 162 -3.62 -8.18 -8.27
C GLU A 162 -3.94 -6.78 -8.79
N LEU A 163 -4.53 -5.91 -7.97
CA LEU A 163 -4.73 -4.50 -8.31
C LEU A 163 -3.40 -3.77 -8.49
N PHE A 164 -2.40 -4.02 -7.65
CA PHE A 164 -1.09 -3.40 -7.78
C PHE A 164 -0.44 -3.73 -9.13
N LYS A 165 -0.56 -4.99 -9.57
CA LYS A 165 -0.15 -5.44 -10.91
C LYS A 165 -1.01 -4.80 -12.00
N ALA A 166 -2.33 -4.86 -11.88
CA ALA A 166 -3.27 -4.40 -12.90
C ALA A 166 -3.20 -2.89 -13.12
N GLN A 167 -2.98 -2.09 -12.07
CA GLN A 167 -2.81 -0.63 -12.17
C GLN A 167 -1.42 -0.24 -12.67
N GLY A 168 -0.52 -1.20 -12.87
CA GLY A 168 0.83 -0.96 -13.37
C GLY A 168 1.76 -0.33 -12.34
N CYS A 169 1.50 -0.49 -11.04
CA CYS A 169 2.34 0.12 -10.00
C CYS A 169 3.82 -0.32 -10.11
N TYR A 170 4.07 -1.54 -10.58
CA TYR A 170 5.41 -2.05 -10.93
C TYR A 170 6.14 -1.25 -12.01
N GLY A 171 5.43 -0.47 -12.82
CA GLY A 171 6.01 0.40 -13.84
C GLY A 171 6.80 1.58 -13.28
N CYS A 172 6.56 1.93 -12.01
CA CYS A 172 7.33 2.96 -11.32
C CYS A 172 8.00 2.45 -10.04
N HIS A 173 7.33 1.57 -9.31
CA HIS A 173 7.80 1.05 -8.02
C HIS A 173 8.44 -0.33 -8.17
N THR A 174 9.50 -0.55 -7.39
CA THR A 174 10.06 -1.89 -7.18
C THR A 174 9.45 -2.53 -5.94
N VAL A 175 9.24 -3.84 -5.97
CA VAL A 175 8.91 -4.67 -4.80
C VAL A 175 9.69 -5.98 -4.91
N HIS A 176 10.57 -6.24 -3.95
CA HIS A 176 11.50 -7.37 -3.91
C HIS A 176 12.19 -7.58 -5.26
N GLU A 177 12.88 -6.53 -5.73
CA GLU A 177 13.63 -6.49 -7.00
C GLU A 177 12.79 -6.62 -8.29
N PHE A 178 11.47 -6.78 -8.15
CA PHE A 178 10.54 -6.82 -9.29
C PHE A 178 9.89 -5.44 -9.51
N GLY A 179 9.94 -4.97 -10.76
CA GLY A 179 9.37 -3.69 -11.18
C GLY A 179 10.44 -2.73 -11.72
N GLN A 180 10.13 -1.43 -11.68
CA GLN A 180 11.01 -0.38 -12.16
C GLN A 180 11.55 0.46 -10.99
N THR A 181 12.68 1.11 -11.23
CA THR A 181 13.39 1.95 -10.25
C THR A 181 13.12 3.44 -10.49
N VAL A 182 12.01 3.77 -11.15
CA VAL A 182 11.63 5.16 -11.46
C VAL A 182 11.19 5.90 -10.20
N SER A 183 10.58 5.17 -9.26
CA SER A 183 10.13 5.66 -7.97
C SER A 183 10.69 4.80 -6.84
N SER A 184 10.25 5.08 -5.61
CA SER A 184 10.73 4.40 -4.41
C SER A 184 10.50 2.90 -4.46
N ASP A 185 11.45 2.17 -3.87
CA ASP A 185 11.28 0.77 -3.51
C ASP A 185 10.26 0.64 -2.37
N LEU A 186 9.23 -0.18 -2.61
CA LEU A 186 8.12 -0.43 -1.70
C LEU A 186 8.23 -1.77 -0.97
N SER A 187 9.31 -2.54 -1.15
CA SER A 187 9.52 -3.86 -0.53
C SER A 187 9.25 -3.92 0.97
N GLU A 188 9.55 -2.82 1.66
CA GLU A 188 9.41 -2.70 3.12
C GLU A 188 8.57 -1.48 3.52
N ILE A 189 7.74 -0.95 2.60
CA ILE A 189 6.97 0.26 2.85
C ILE A 189 6.03 0.12 4.04
N GLY A 190 5.49 -1.08 4.27
CA GLY A 190 4.65 -1.44 5.41
C GLY A 190 5.39 -1.41 6.76
N SER A 191 6.72 -1.40 6.76
CA SER A 191 7.55 -1.24 7.97
C SER A 191 8.03 0.19 8.21
N LYS A 192 7.97 1.08 7.21
CA LYS A 192 8.44 2.46 7.38
C LYS A 192 7.55 3.24 8.35
N SER A 193 8.16 3.94 9.30
CA SER A 193 7.44 4.84 10.19
C SER A 193 6.65 5.86 9.37
N TYR A 194 5.43 6.17 9.80
CA TYR A 194 4.66 7.26 9.19
C TYR A 194 5.39 8.61 9.35
N LEU A 195 6.24 8.73 10.38
CA LEU A 195 7.14 9.87 10.55
C LEU A 195 8.27 9.85 9.51
N LEU A 196 8.70 8.73 8.93
CA LEU A 196 9.65 8.79 7.81
C LEU A 196 8.96 9.17 6.49
N LEU A 197 7.63 9.22 6.50
CA LEU A 197 6.80 9.77 5.42
C LEU A 197 6.52 11.28 5.66
N HIS A 198 7.32 11.94 6.52
CA HIS A 198 7.08 13.23 7.21
C HIS A 198 6.78 14.46 6.35
N ALA A 199 7.03 14.47 5.04
CA ALA A 199 6.97 15.71 4.26
C ALA A 199 5.55 16.34 4.19
N ASP A 200 4.50 15.59 4.55
CA ASP A 200 3.13 15.94 4.14
C ASP A 200 2.13 16.10 5.30
N PHE A 201 2.53 15.93 6.57
CA PHE A 201 1.57 15.70 7.67
C PHE A 201 0.98 16.96 8.32
N GLU A 202 1.64 18.11 8.33
CA GLU A 202 1.06 19.34 8.94
C GLU A 202 -0.22 19.80 8.23
N MET A 203 -0.41 19.39 6.96
CA MET A 203 -1.60 19.68 6.16
C MET A 203 -2.64 18.54 6.16
N MET A 204 -2.40 17.45 6.89
CA MET A 204 -3.27 16.28 6.87
C MET A 204 -4.27 16.24 8.04
N PRO A 205 -5.56 15.96 7.80
CA PRO A 205 -6.51 15.69 8.86
C PRO A 205 -6.06 14.51 9.74
N GLU A 206 -6.40 14.53 11.02
CA GLU A 206 -6.30 13.32 11.86
C GLU A 206 -7.20 12.20 11.32
N PRO A 207 -6.86 10.92 11.53
CA PRO A 207 -5.71 10.41 12.29
C PRO A 207 -4.39 10.39 11.49
N HIS A 208 -3.27 10.59 12.19
CA HIS A 208 -1.91 10.49 11.63
C HIS A 208 -1.28 9.12 11.85
N ASP A 209 -1.62 8.18 10.98
CA ASP A 209 -1.02 6.83 10.97
C ASP A 209 -0.72 6.36 9.53
N ARG A 210 0.01 5.24 9.43
CA ARG A 210 0.42 4.70 8.13
C ARG A 210 -0.76 4.23 7.28
N ILE A 211 -1.86 3.74 7.89
CA ILE A 211 -3.03 3.22 7.18
C ILE A 211 -3.66 4.38 6.41
N HIS A 212 -3.94 5.48 7.11
CA HIS A 212 -4.55 6.67 6.53
C HIS A 212 -3.61 7.37 5.55
N TRP A 213 -2.29 7.33 5.79
CA TRP A 213 -1.32 7.83 4.82
C TRP A 213 -1.41 7.08 3.48
N PHE A 214 -1.42 5.73 3.50
CA PHE A 214 -1.55 4.95 2.26
C PHE A 214 -2.87 5.25 1.54
N MET A 215 -3.98 5.29 2.26
CA MET A 215 -5.29 5.58 1.67
C MET A 215 -5.30 6.95 0.99
N ARG A 216 -4.73 7.97 1.64
CA ARG A 216 -4.63 9.33 1.09
C ARG A 216 -3.70 9.40 -0.11
N LYS A 217 -2.54 8.73 -0.06
CA LYS A 217 -1.59 8.70 -1.17
C LYS A 217 -2.19 8.06 -2.41
N LEU A 218 -2.95 6.97 -2.24
CA LEU A 218 -3.64 6.28 -3.33
C LEU A 218 -4.78 7.11 -3.91
N LYS A 219 -5.52 7.83 -3.06
CA LYS A 219 -6.68 8.63 -3.47
C LYS A 219 -6.29 9.97 -4.10
N HIS A 220 -5.32 10.66 -3.52
CA HIS A 220 -4.91 12.02 -3.88
C HIS A 220 -3.38 12.17 -3.81
N PRO A 221 -2.62 11.56 -4.72
CA PRO A 221 -1.16 11.51 -4.61
C PRO A 221 -0.49 12.89 -4.58
N ARG A 222 -1.06 13.86 -5.32
CA ARG A 222 -0.60 15.26 -5.40
C ARG A 222 -0.99 16.12 -4.21
N MET A 223 -2.00 15.74 -3.42
CA MET A 223 -2.30 16.43 -2.16
C MET A 223 -1.13 16.27 -1.19
N LEU A 224 -0.50 15.10 -1.21
CA LEU A 224 0.61 14.80 -0.32
C LEU A 224 1.89 15.48 -0.80
N ASN A 225 2.27 15.30 -2.07
CA ASN A 225 3.43 15.99 -2.64
C ASN A 225 2.99 16.89 -3.82
N PRO A 226 2.58 18.15 -3.54
CA PRO A 226 2.15 19.11 -4.57
C PRO A 226 3.31 19.77 -5.32
N GLY A 227 4.55 19.57 -4.87
CA GLY A 227 5.73 20.31 -5.31
C GLY A 227 5.77 21.74 -4.76
N VAL A 228 6.93 22.39 -4.84
CA VAL A 228 7.14 23.79 -4.45
C VAL A 228 7.75 24.53 -5.62
N ARG A 229 7.24 25.73 -5.93
CA ARG A 229 7.80 26.54 -7.01
C ARG A 229 9.13 27.16 -6.59
N PRO A 230 10.10 27.35 -7.50
CA PRO A 230 11.38 27.99 -7.19
C PRO A 230 11.24 29.37 -6.52
N GLU A 231 10.19 30.12 -6.82
CA GLU A 231 9.97 31.46 -6.25
C GLU A 231 9.53 31.44 -4.77
N GLU A 232 9.09 30.28 -4.28
CA GLU A 232 8.62 30.07 -2.90
C GLU A 232 9.70 29.45 -2.01
N LEU A 233 10.85 29.06 -2.58
CA LEU A 233 11.93 28.40 -1.85
C LEU A 233 12.91 29.42 -1.22
N PRO A 234 13.34 29.20 0.04
CA PRO A 234 14.46 29.94 0.61
C PRO A 234 15.71 29.86 -0.27
N ALA A 235 16.51 30.93 -0.28
CA ALA A 235 17.71 31.00 -1.10
C ALA A 235 18.70 29.87 -0.74
N GLY A 236 18.95 28.98 -1.70
CA GLY A 236 19.84 27.82 -1.55
C GLY A 236 19.15 26.48 -1.37
N GLU A 237 17.81 26.42 -1.38
CA GLU A 237 17.06 25.16 -1.35
C GLU A 237 16.75 24.62 -2.76
N GLU A 238 16.71 23.30 -2.91
CA GLU A 238 16.44 22.60 -4.17
C GLU A 238 14.95 22.58 -4.53
N GLU A 239 14.63 22.71 -5.81
CA GLU A 239 13.25 22.63 -6.33
C GLU A 239 12.62 21.27 -6.03
N VAL A 240 11.47 21.27 -5.35
CA VAL A 240 10.69 20.05 -5.08
C VAL A 240 9.66 19.88 -6.18
N PHE A 241 9.89 18.94 -7.10
CA PHE A 241 8.92 18.63 -8.14
C PHE A 241 7.67 17.93 -7.57
N PRO A 242 6.46 18.25 -8.08
CA PRO A 242 5.25 17.53 -7.74
C PRO A 242 5.38 16.04 -8.02
N THR A 243 4.67 15.21 -7.27
CA THR A 243 4.69 13.77 -7.53
C THR A 243 4.22 13.43 -8.95
N THR A 244 4.97 12.54 -9.59
CA THR A 244 4.64 11.96 -10.89
C THR A 244 3.62 10.81 -10.78
N MET A 245 3.27 10.37 -9.56
CA MET A 245 2.24 9.35 -9.36
C MET A 245 0.88 9.87 -9.87
N PRO A 246 0.26 9.24 -10.87
CA PRO A 246 -1.00 9.70 -11.44
C PRO A 246 -2.16 9.49 -10.48
N ASP A 247 -3.24 10.24 -10.67
CA ASP A 247 -4.52 9.90 -10.07
C ASP A 247 -5.08 8.66 -10.78
N PHE A 248 -5.27 7.59 -10.03
CA PHE A 248 -5.71 6.31 -10.57
C PHE A 248 -7.23 6.23 -10.74
N GLY A 249 -8.01 7.13 -10.10
CA GLY A 249 -9.47 7.09 -10.09
C GLY A 249 -10.04 5.86 -9.37
N LEU A 250 -9.33 5.40 -8.32
CA LEU A 250 -9.66 4.16 -7.61
C LEU A 250 -10.93 4.30 -6.76
N ALA A 251 -11.75 3.25 -6.76
CA ALA A 251 -12.86 3.12 -5.83
C ALA A 251 -12.36 2.82 -4.39
N GLU A 252 -13.17 3.12 -3.39
CA GLU A 252 -12.80 2.96 -1.97
C GLU A 252 -12.39 1.52 -1.61
N ASP A 253 -13.05 0.52 -2.19
CA ASP A 253 -12.74 -0.89 -1.99
C ASP A 253 -11.40 -1.31 -2.64
N GLN A 254 -11.02 -0.66 -3.73
CA GLN A 254 -9.72 -0.83 -4.37
C GLN A 254 -8.60 -0.16 -3.57
N ILE A 255 -8.86 1.04 -3.04
CA ILE A 255 -7.95 1.73 -2.13
C ILE A 255 -7.68 0.86 -0.90
N GLN A 256 -8.74 0.34 -0.26
CA GLN A 256 -8.58 -0.54 0.90
C GLN A 256 -7.76 -1.79 0.57
N ALA A 257 -8.02 -2.44 -0.56
CA ALA A 257 -7.27 -3.62 -1.01
C ALA A 257 -5.77 -3.31 -1.21
N LEU A 258 -5.46 -2.21 -1.90
CA LEU A 258 -4.10 -1.76 -2.12
C LEU A 258 -3.42 -1.38 -0.81
N THR A 259 -4.12 -0.71 0.11
CA THR A 259 -3.60 -0.41 1.46
C THR A 259 -3.24 -1.68 2.21
N VAL A 260 -4.09 -2.72 2.18
CA VAL A 260 -3.78 -4.02 2.79
C VAL A 260 -2.52 -4.64 2.19
N TYR A 261 -2.39 -4.61 0.87
CA TYR A 261 -1.19 -5.13 0.20
C TYR A 261 0.06 -4.33 0.57
N LEU A 262 0.02 -3.00 0.56
CA LEU A 262 1.17 -2.16 0.92
C LEU A 262 1.57 -2.33 2.38
N LEU A 263 0.60 -2.45 3.30
CA LEU A 263 0.85 -2.76 4.71
C LEU A 263 1.52 -4.13 4.91
N SER A 264 1.30 -5.07 3.98
CA SER A 264 1.87 -6.42 4.02
C SER A 264 3.34 -6.49 3.59
N LEU A 265 3.86 -5.43 2.95
CA LEU A 265 5.24 -5.34 2.48
C LEU A 265 6.13 -4.86 3.63
N THR A 266 6.48 -5.78 4.52
CA THR A 266 7.24 -5.50 5.75
C THR A 266 8.63 -6.13 5.72
N ALA A 267 9.57 -5.53 6.44
CA ALA A 267 10.92 -6.05 6.66
C ALA A 267 11.01 -7.20 7.70
N HIS A 268 9.87 -7.69 8.21
CA HIS A 268 9.87 -8.67 9.30
C HIS A 268 10.29 -10.06 8.81
N ASP A 269 11.47 -10.49 9.25
CA ASP A 269 11.94 -11.85 9.06
C ASP A 269 11.50 -12.75 10.23
N PHE A 270 10.49 -13.58 9.99
CA PHE A 270 10.11 -14.62 10.94
C PHE A 270 10.97 -15.87 10.81
N PRO A 271 11.18 -16.61 11.91
CA PRO A 271 11.88 -17.90 11.84
C PRO A 271 11.18 -18.85 10.87
N ALA A 272 11.95 -19.65 10.13
CA ALA A 272 11.42 -20.56 9.10
C ALA A 272 10.30 -21.51 9.58
N SER A 273 10.26 -21.84 10.88
CA SER A 273 9.18 -22.65 11.48
C SER A 273 7.80 -21.98 11.45
N TYR A 274 7.74 -20.67 11.21
CA TYR A 274 6.51 -19.88 11.12
C TYR A 274 6.13 -19.54 9.68
N VAL A 275 7.06 -19.75 8.73
CA VAL A 275 6.91 -19.30 7.35
C VAL A 275 6.51 -20.46 6.46
N THR A 276 5.47 -20.25 5.66
CA THR A 276 5.11 -21.08 4.52
C THR A 276 5.64 -20.40 3.26
N PRO A 277 6.79 -20.86 2.71
CA PRO A 277 7.44 -20.16 1.62
C PRO A 277 6.57 -20.16 0.36
N ALA A 278 6.73 -19.12 -0.45
CA ALA A 278 6.12 -19.08 -1.77
C ALA A 278 6.64 -20.25 -2.61
N LYS A 279 5.76 -20.91 -3.35
CA LYS A 279 6.23 -21.73 -4.48
C LYS A 279 6.79 -20.76 -5.53
N PRO A 280 7.94 -21.04 -6.15
CA PRO A 280 8.44 -20.24 -7.27
C PRO A 280 7.33 -20.13 -8.32
N GLU A 281 6.92 -18.90 -8.62
CA GLU A 281 5.94 -18.66 -9.67
C GLU A 281 6.60 -19.05 -10.99
N ARG A 282 6.14 -20.15 -11.60
CA ARG A 282 6.70 -20.63 -12.87
C ARG A 282 6.39 -19.57 -13.92
N GLU A 283 7.38 -19.19 -14.74
CA GLU A 283 7.10 -18.28 -15.85
C GLU A 283 5.91 -18.83 -16.65
N PRO A 284 4.85 -18.04 -16.84
CA PRO A 284 3.69 -18.54 -17.56
C PRO A 284 4.13 -18.90 -18.98
N SER A 285 3.82 -20.13 -19.40
CA SER A 285 3.95 -20.50 -20.81
C SER A 285 2.71 -19.96 -21.53
N TYR A 286 2.92 -19.01 -22.43
CA TYR A 286 1.84 -18.42 -23.21
C TYR A 286 1.67 -19.21 -24.50
N ALA A 287 0.43 -19.59 -24.82
CA ALA A 287 0.12 -20.30 -26.06
C ALA A 287 0.14 -19.38 -27.30
N LEU A 288 0.05 -18.06 -27.10
CA LEU A 288 -0.08 -17.04 -28.15
C LEU A 288 0.76 -15.79 -27.81
N ASP A 289 1.36 -15.17 -28.83
CA ASP A 289 2.18 -13.96 -28.68
C ASP A 289 1.41 -12.78 -28.08
N VAL A 290 0.10 -12.68 -28.35
CA VAL A 290 -0.77 -11.64 -27.78
C VAL A 290 -0.90 -11.78 -26.26
N GLU A 291 -1.05 -13.00 -25.74
CA GLU A 291 -1.14 -13.25 -24.31
C GLU A 291 0.20 -12.99 -23.62
N ARG A 292 1.31 -13.38 -24.26
CA ARG A 292 2.67 -13.03 -23.80
C ARG A 292 2.84 -11.52 -23.76
N GLY A 293 2.42 -10.81 -24.81
CA GLY A 293 2.49 -9.36 -24.91
C GLY A 293 1.67 -8.63 -23.86
N LYS A 294 0.47 -9.14 -23.53
CA LYS A 294 -0.36 -8.62 -22.43
C LYS A 294 0.36 -8.75 -21.09
N ALA A 295 1.06 -9.86 -20.86
CA ALA A 295 1.85 -10.04 -19.65
C ALA A 295 3.08 -9.12 -19.62
N VAL A 296 3.76 -8.93 -20.75
CA VAL A 296 4.86 -7.96 -20.89
C VAL A 296 4.37 -6.54 -20.58
N PHE A 297 3.23 -6.14 -21.14
CA PHE A 297 2.59 -4.85 -20.88
C PHE A 297 2.35 -4.60 -19.39
N ALA A 298 1.90 -5.63 -18.66
CA ALA A 298 1.72 -5.56 -17.21
C ALA A 298 3.05 -5.58 -16.45
N LYS A 299 4.01 -6.43 -16.85
CA LYS A 299 5.34 -6.59 -16.23
C LYS A 299 6.12 -5.28 -16.23
N PHE A 300 6.14 -4.58 -17.37
CA PHE A 300 6.82 -3.29 -17.51
C PHE A 300 5.95 -2.10 -17.05
N GLY A 301 4.72 -2.37 -16.59
CA GLY A 301 3.81 -1.39 -16.00
C GLY A 301 3.33 -0.31 -16.98
N CYS A 302 3.26 -0.63 -18.27
CA CYS A 302 2.75 0.27 -19.31
C CYS A 302 1.35 0.81 -18.97
N THR A 303 0.55 0.01 -18.25
CA THR A 303 -0.78 0.37 -17.73
C THR A 303 -0.80 1.63 -16.86
N ALA A 304 0.28 1.90 -16.10
CA ALA A 304 0.30 3.05 -15.19
C ALA A 304 0.06 4.36 -15.93
N CYS A 305 0.69 4.52 -17.09
CA CYS A 305 0.61 5.72 -17.93
C CYS A 305 -0.40 5.54 -19.09
N HIS A 306 -0.42 4.39 -19.76
CA HIS A 306 -1.28 4.18 -20.93
C HIS A 306 -2.67 3.63 -20.61
N GLY A 307 -3.01 3.50 -19.32
CA GLY A 307 -4.32 3.01 -18.88
C GLY A 307 -4.48 1.49 -19.02
N ILE A 308 -5.52 0.96 -18.37
CA ILE A 308 -5.83 -0.47 -18.41
C ILE A 308 -6.09 -0.87 -19.87
N GLU A 309 -5.34 -1.87 -20.32
CA GLU A 309 -5.39 -2.37 -21.71
C GLU A 309 -5.19 -1.26 -22.76
N GLY A 310 -4.36 -0.25 -22.45
CA GLY A 310 -3.98 0.80 -23.39
C GLY A 310 -5.06 1.84 -23.66
N ALA A 311 -6.12 1.91 -22.84
CA ALA A 311 -7.23 2.84 -23.05
C ALA A 311 -6.84 4.33 -23.06
N GLY A 312 -5.74 4.71 -22.40
CA GLY A 312 -5.31 6.10 -22.22
C GLY A 312 -6.01 6.79 -21.05
N GLY A 313 -6.18 8.12 -21.15
CA GLY A 313 -6.92 8.93 -20.17
C GLY A 313 -6.12 9.35 -18.92
N ARG A 314 -4.81 9.06 -18.87
CA ARG A 314 -3.93 9.60 -17.82
C ARG A 314 -3.50 11.01 -18.19
N ARG A 315 -3.77 11.97 -17.30
CA ARG A 315 -3.45 13.37 -17.54
C ARG A 315 -1.94 13.63 -17.48
N ASN A 316 -1.41 14.30 -18.49
CA ASN A 316 -0.03 14.76 -18.57
C ASN A 316 0.00 16.25 -18.94
N TRP A 317 -0.04 17.10 -17.92
CA TRP A 317 -0.16 18.55 -18.07
C TRP A 317 0.90 19.13 -19.01
N ASN A 318 0.48 20.07 -19.87
CA ASN A 318 1.30 20.70 -20.90
C ASN A 318 1.90 19.75 -21.96
N ALA A 319 1.51 18.46 -22.01
CA ALA A 319 1.95 17.60 -23.11
C ALA A 319 1.32 18.05 -24.43
N GLY A 320 2.13 18.12 -25.50
CA GLY A 320 1.72 18.56 -26.83
C GLY A 320 0.63 17.71 -27.47
N LEU A 321 0.45 16.47 -27.00
CA LEU A 321 -0.62 15.57 -27.41
C LEU A 321 -1.82 15.69 -26.45
N GLY A 322 -2.50 16.83 -26.48
CA GLY A 322 -3.78 17.01 -25.78
C GLY A 322 -3.71 16.96 -24.25
N GLN A 323 -2.53 17.22 -23.66
CA GLN A 323 -2.30 17.15 -22.20
C GLN A 323 -2.62 15.80 -21.55
N GLU A 324 -2.51 14.71 -22.31
CA GLU A 324 -2.74 13.34 -21.83
C GLU A 324 -1.64 12.39 -22.34
N VAL A 325 -1.50 11.26 -21.65
CA VAL A 325 -0.73 10.12 -22.15
C VAL A 325 -1.54 9.46 -23.28
N PRO A 326 -0.94 9.21 -24.46
CA PRO A 326 -1.67 8.64 -25.60
C PRO A 326 -2.28 7.27 -25.31
N SER A 327 -3.50 7.06 -25.83
CA SER A 327 -4.12 5.74 -25.91
C SER A 327 -3.35 4.85 -26.88
N LEU A 328 -3.07 3.61 -26.45
CA LEU A 328 -2.37 2.61 -27.26
C LEU A 328 -3.33 1.75 -28.09
N MET A 329 -4.65 1.93 -27.95
CA MET A 329 -5.63 1.28 -28.82
C MET A 329 -5.43 1.64 -30.30
N TYR A 330 -4.83 2.80 -30.58
CA TYR A 330 -4.54 3.29 -31.92
C TYR A 330 -3.13 2.93 -32.42
N ALA A 331 -2.34 2.15 -31.67
CA ALA A 331 -0.95 1.84 -32.04
C ALA A 331 -0.83 1.21 -33.44
N LYS A 332 -1.75 0.30 -33.79
CA LYS A 332 -1.81 -0.31 -35.13
C LYS A 332 -2.05 0.72 -36.24
N ALA A 333 -2.87 1.75 -35.98
CA ALA A 333 -3.18 2.78 -36.96
C ALA A 333 -1.97 3.68 -37.28
N TYR A 334 -1.15 3.99 -36.26
CA TYR A 334 0.03 4.85 -36.42
C TYR A 334 1.28 4.10 -36.87
N TYR A 335 1.46 2.85 -36.42
CA TYR A 335 2.72 2.11 -36.59
C TYR A 335 2.57 0.80 -37.38
N GLY A 336 1.38 0.45 -37.85
CA GLY A 336 1.14 -0.82 -38.55
C GLY A 336 1.95 -1.00 -39.84
N ASN A 337 2.37 0.11 -40.46
CA ASN A 337 3.20 0.11 -41.66
C ASN A 337 4.71 0.22 -41.37
N ASP A 338 5.09 0.49 -40.11
CA ASP A 338 6.47 0.70 -39.67
C ASP A 338 6.61 0.26 -38.21
N VAL A 339 6.69 -1.05 -38.03
CA VAL A 339 6.80 -1.68 -36.72
C VAL A 339 8.13 -1.34 -36.05
N ASP A 340 9.19 -1.18 -36.83
CA ASP A 340 10.52 -0.87 -36.32
C ASP A 340 10.56 0.50 -35.65
N ARG A 341 9.82 1.48 -36.18
CA ARG A 341 9.63 2.77 -35.51
C ARG A 341 8.94 2.66 -34.15
N LEU A 342 7.94 1.78 -34.00
CA LEU A 342 7.32 1.54 -32.69
C LEU A 342 8.29 0.89 -31.71
N LYS A 343 9.04 -0.11 -32.18
CA LYS A 343 10.07 -0.77 -31.38
C LYS A 343 11.16 0.20 -30.95
N ASP A 344 11.61 1.07 -31.86
CA ASP A 344 12.60 2.09 -31.57
C ASP A 344 12.12 3.08 -30.50
N LEU A 345 10.87 3.55 -30.62
CA LEU A 345 10.23 4.38 -29.60
C LEU A 345 10.18 3.69 -28.23
N ILE A 346 9.90 2.39 -28.17
CA ILE A 346 9.89 1.62 -26.91
C ILE A 346 11.32 1.46 -26.36
N ARG A 347 12.30 1.19 -27.21
CA ARG A 347 13.70 1.03 -26.77
C ARG A 347 14.25 2.32 -26.18
N HIS A 348 14.01 3.46 -26.83
CA HIS A 348 14.61 4.74 -26.49
C HIS A 348 13.73 5.65 -25.64
N GLY A 349 12.43 5.35 -25.53
CA GLY A 349 11.48 6.19 -24.83
C GLY A 349 11.24 7.52 -25.56
N ARG A 350 10.61 8.46 -24.85
CA ARG A 350 10.34 9.81 -25.35
C ARG A 350 10.55 10.84 -24.25
N GLN A 351 11.72 11.47 -24.27
CA GLN A 351 12.09 12.55 -23.34
C GLN A 351 12.98 13.59 -24.05
N PRO A 352 12.73 14.90 -23.87
CA PRO A 352 11.58 15.48 -23.18
C PRO A 352 10.29 15.30 -23.99
N VAL A 353 9.14 15.23 -23.31
CA VAL A 353 7.83 15.24 -23.99
C VAL A 353 7.61 16.64 -24.58
N PRO A 354 7.22 16.77 -25.86
CA PRO A 354 6.94 18.08 -26.46
C PRO A 354 5.88 18.85 -25.67
N ARG A 355 6.08 20.16 -25.55
CA ARG A 355 5.17 21.07 -24.83
C ARG A 355 4.05 21.57 -25.74
N ALA A 356 2.84 21.69 -25.21
CA ALA A 356 1.74 22.41 -25.86
C ALA A 356 1.94 23.92 -25.77
N ASP A 357 2.41 24.39 -24.61
CA ASP A 357 2.76 25.77 -24.29
C ASP A 357 4.23 25.84 -23.88
N ALA A 358 5.03 26.58 -24.65
CA ALA A 358 6.47 26.71 -24.45
C ALA A 358 6.84 27.53 -23.19
N GLN A 359 5.89 28.26 -22.63
CA GLN A 359 6.04 29.08 -21.42
C GLN A 359 5.60 28.32 -20.16
N ALA A 360 4.83 27.25 -20.31
CA ALA A 360 4.43 26.40 -19.18
C ALA A 360 5.50 25.36 -18.80
N PRO A 361 5.46 24.83 -17.55
CA PRO A 361 6.39 23.80 -17.08
C PRO A 361 6.39 22.54 -17.95
N GLN A 362 7.49 21.79 -17.93
CA GLN A 362 7.59 20.54 -18.67
C GLN A 362 6.54 19.51 -18.21
N PRO A 363 6.02 18.65 -19.11
CA PRO A 363 5.14 17.56 -18.72
C PRO A 363 5.83 16.63 -17.74
N GLY A 364 5.15 16.32 -16.63
CA GLY A 364 5.73 15.53 -15.55
C GLY A 364 5.87 14.03 -15.87
N LEU A 365 5.08 13.52 -16.82
CA LEU A 365 5.17 12.15 -17.29
C LEU A 365 5.93 12.08 -18.61
N TYR A 366 6.81 11.09 -18.74
CA TYR A 366 7.53 10.76 -19.97
C TYR A 366 7.54 9.24 -20.17
N MET A 367 7.86 8.80 -21.38
CA MET A 367 8.01 7.38 -21.70
C MET A 367 9.49 7.00 -21.48
N PRO A 368 9.85 6.19 -20.48
CA PRO A 368 11.25 5.82 -20.24
C PRO A 368 11.79 4.88 -21.34
N PRO A 369 13.11 4.76 -21.50
CA PRO A 369 13.70 3.76 -22.39
C PRO A 369 13.65 2.36 -21.78
N TRP A 370 13.31 1.34 -22.59
CA TRP A 370 13.35 -0.07 -22.17
C TRP A 370 14.46 -0.90 -22.81
N LYS A 371 15.33 -0.33 -23.64
CA LYS A 371 16.37 -1.06 -24.40
C LYS A 371 17.22 -2.05 -23.59
N ASP A 372 17.52 -1.73 -22.32
CA ASP A 372 18.39 -2.55 -21.46
C ASP A 372 17.59 -3.53 -20.58
N ARG A 373 16.26 -3.53 -20.68
CA ARG A 373 15.35 -4.27 -19.78
C ARG A 373 14.35 -5.19 -20.50
N ILE A 374 13.98 -4.89 -21.75
CA ILE A 374 13.07 -5.70 -22.55
C ILE A 374 13.86 -6.54 -23.55
N SER A 375 13.62 -7.85 -23.58
CA SER A 375 14.19 -8.72 -24.62
C SER A 375 13.47 -8.54 -25.96
N GLU A 376 14.12 -8.91 -27.07
CA GLU A 376 13.50 -8.83 -28.39
C GLU A 376 12.21 -9.65 -28.49
N GLU A 377 12.19 -10.85 -27.91
CA GLU A 377 10.98 -11.69 -27.90
C GLU A 377 9.83 -11.05 -27.09
N GLU A 378 10.14 -10.40 -25.96
CA GLU A 378 9.13 -9.67 -25.19
C GLU A 378 8.63 -8.45 -25.95
N LEU A 379 9.51 -7.75 -26.67
CA LEU A 379 9.15 -6.59 -27.47
C LEU A 379 8.27 -6.99 -28.66
N ASP A 380 8.57 -8.10 -29.34
CA ASP A 380 7.74 -8.65 -30.40
C ASP A 380 6.34 -9.02 -29.90
N ALA A 381 6.28 -9.75 -28.79
CA ALA A 381 5.02 -10.11 -28.14
C ALA A 381 4.23 -8.86 -27.73
N LEU A 382 4.92 -7.86 -27.15
CA LEU A 382 4.31 -6.58 -26.77
C LEU A 382 3.68 -5.88 -27.97
N VAL A 383 4.39 -5.78 -29.10
CA VAL A 383 3.86 -5.19 -30.33
C VAL A 383 2.62 -5.96 -30.81
N ALA A 384 2.67 -7.29 -30.82
CA ALA A 384 1.53 -8.12 -31.19
C ALA A 384 0.30 -7.82 -30.32
N TYR A 385 0.49 -7.67 -29.00
CA TYR A 385 -0.56 -7.27 -28.09
C TYR A 385 -1.07 -5.85 -28.38
N LEU A 386 -0.20 -4.86 -28.54
CA LEU A 386 -0.59 -3.48 -28.84
C LEU A 386 -1.42 -3.39 -30.12
N PHE A 387 -1.09 -4.18 -31.14
CA PHE A 387 -1.85 -4.21 -32.39
C PHE A 387 -3.20 -4.93 -32.24
N SER A 388 -3.30 -5.93 -31.37
CA SER A 388 -4.58 -6.58 -31.06
C SER A 388 -5.59 -5.65 -30.37
N LEU A 389 -5.13 -4.58 -29.70
CA LEU A 389 -6.02 -3.61 -29.04
C LEU A 389 -6.92 -2.86 -30.04
N ALA A 390 -6.49 -2.72 -31.29
CA ALA A 390 -7.25 -2.04 -32.33
C ALA A 390 -8.58 -2.75 -32.65
N ASP A 391 -8.64 -4.07 -32.45
CA ASP A 391 -9.85 -4.88 -32.72
C ASP A 391 -11.00 -4.56 -31.74
N ARG A 392 -10.70 -3.77 -30.69
CA ARG A 392 -11.65 -3.33 -29.66
C ARG A 392 -12.20 -1.92 -29.92
N LEU A 393 -11.65 -1.21 -30.90
CA LEU A 393 -12.22 0.07 -31.33
C LEU A 393 -13.56 -0.20 -32.02
N PRO A 394 -14.58 0.66 -31.80
CA PRO A 394 -15.81 0.57 -32.58
C PRO A 394 -15.46 0.65 -34.08
N ALA A 395 -16.19 -0.10 -34.91
CA ALA A 395 -15.97 -0.12 -36.35
C ALA A 395 -16.00 1.32 -36.89
N VAL A 396 -14.88 1.75 -37.49
CA VAL A 396 -14.79 3.04 -38.17
C VAL A 396 -15.78 3.01 -39.33
N PRO A 397 -16.74 3.96 -39.42
CA PRO A 397 -17.65 4.03 -40.57
C PRO A 397 -16.84 4.08 -41.88
N PRO A 398 -17.27 3.39 -42.95
CA PRO A 398 -16.54 3.43 -44.22
C PRO A 398 -16.52 4.89 -44.73
N GLY A 399 -15.35 5.55 -44.65
CA GLY A 399 -15.16 6.93 -45.11
C GLY A 399 -14.44 7.88 -44.15
N ALA A 400 -14.21 7.51 -42.88
CA ALA A 400 -13.37 8.34 -41.99
C ALA A 400 -11.89 8.12 -42.32
N ALA A 401 -11.32 9.01 -43.13
CA ALA A 401 -9.90 9.02 -43.47
C ALA A 401 -9.05 9.29 -42.22
N GLN A 402 -7.76 8.92 -42.29
CA GLN A 402 -6.69 9.21 -41.32
C GLN A 402 -6.61 10.67 -40.79
N ALA A 403 -7.38 11.59 -41.36
CA ALA A 403 -7.50 12.98 -40.94
C ALA A 403 -8.18 13.19 -39.57
N ASP A 404 -8.99 12.24 -39.09
CA ASP A 404 -9.72 12.36 -37.81
C ASP A 404 -9.01 11.72 -36.60
N LEU A 405 -7.85 11.09 -36.81
CA LEU A 405 -6.96 10.66 -35.72
C LEU A 405 -6.06 11.84 -35.32
N PRO A 406 -5.79 12.08 -34.01
CA PRO A 406 -4.85 13.12 -33.58
C PRO A 406 -3.50 12.99 -34.30
N GLN A 407 -3.27 13.84 -35.28
CA GLN A 407 -2.04 13.83 -36.07
C GLN A 407 -0.86 14.07 -35.12
N PRO A 408 0.22 13.26 -35.16
CA PRO A 408 1.45 13.62 -34.47
C PRO A 408 1.92 14.96 -35.03
N SER A 409 2.17 15.93 -34.16
CA SER A 409 2.64 17.26 -34.53
C SER A 409 3.86 17.15 -35.45
N ALA A 410 3.70 17.55 -36.71
CA ALA A 410 4.81 17.71 -37.63
C ALA A 410 5.70 18.85 -37.10
N THR A 411 6.92 18.52 -36.69
CA THR A 411 8.13 19.38 -36.74
C THR A 411 9.28 18.69 -35.97
N VAL A 412 9.92 17.69 -36.58
CA VAL A 412 11.37 17.45 -36.39
C VAL A 412 11.91 16.82 -37.68
N GLU A 413 11.93 17.58 -38.77
CA GLU A 413 12.68 17.23 -39.98
C GLU A 413 13.01 18.51 -40.76
N GLU A 414 13.74 19.44 -40.12
CA GLU A 414 14.45 20.53 -40.81
C GLU A 414 15.36 21.29 -39.83
N SER A 415 16.45 20.64 -39.40
CA SER A 415 17.62 21.37 -38.86
C SER A 415 18.94 20.63 -39.04
N ALA A 416 18.97 19.59 -39.87
CA ALA A 416 20.16 18.81 -40.18
C ALA A 416 20.72 19.12 -41.59
N THR A 417 20.65 20.36 -42.07
CA THR A 417 21.40 20.82 -43.27
C THR A 417 21.60 22.33 -43.26
N SER A 418 22.43 22.85 -42.35
CA SER A 418 23.20 24.10 -42.57
C SER A 418 24.28 24.28 -41.51
N ALA A 419 25.38 23.54 -41.63
CA ALA A 419 26.68 23.94 -41.11
C ALA A 419 27.75 23.21 -41.94
N ASN A 420 28.18 23.88 -42.99
CA ASN A 420 29.45 23.64 -43.67
C ASN A 420 30.27 24.91 -43.53
#